data_AF-A0A2D4PPC4-F1
#
_entry.id   AF-A0A2D4PPC4-F1
#
_cell.length_a   1.000
_cell.length_b   1.000
_cell.length_c   1.000
_cell.angle_alpha   90.00
_cell.angle_beta   90.00
_cell.angle_gamma   90.00
#
_symmetry.space_group_name_H-M   'P 1'
#
loop_
_entity.id
_entity.type
_entity.pdbx_description
1 polymer ?
#
loop_
_entity_poly.entity_id
_entity_poly.type
_entity_poly.pdbx_seq_one_letter_code
_entity_poly.pdbx_strand_id
1 'polypeptide(L)'
;MEEMCVNYVHYYPQTELELCKSAIDPGYLHRYFQLLDRFSDEDICTCPGASVPRQFSSVSWNLFSREVLRALYSSAPISMHCNKSSALQFPGEWEKQPLPKITQVLPTPAPAHCEDHSPLGPTRVKLAKAQ
;
A
#
# COMPACT_ATOMS: atom_id res chain seq x y z
N MET A 1 -7.45 13.95 -8.49
CA MET A 1 -7.42 12.50 -8.82
C MET A 1 -6.88 11.77 -7.60
N GLU A 2 -7.45 10.63 -7.25
CA GLU A 2 -7.13 9.85 -6.04
C GLU A 2 -6.61 8.47 -6.44
N GLU A 3 -5.78 7.85 -5.60
CA GLU A 3 -5.08 6.58 -5.88
C GLU A 3 -5.44 5.50 -4.84
N MET A 4 -5.29 4.23 -5.21
CA MET A 4 -5.55 3.09 -4.33
C MET A 4 -4.44 2.03 -4.42
N CYS A 5 -4.04 1.47 -3.26
CA CYS A 5 -3.14 0.32 -3.16
C CYS A 5 -3.86 -0.83 -2.44
N VAL A 6 -4.37 -1.80 -3.20
CA VAL A 6 -5.19 -2.90 -2.67
C VAL A 6 -4.77 -4.22 -3.30
N ASN A 7 -4.70 -5.26 -2.49
CA ASN A 7 -4.54 -6.64 -2.93
C ASN A 7 -5.67 -7.50 -2.35
N TYR A 8 -6.45 -8.16 -3.20
CA TYR A 8 -7.52 -9.07 -2.78
C TYR A 8 -7.00 -10.50 -2.81
N VAL A 9 -6.94 -11.15 -1.65
CA VAL A 9 -6.37 -12.48 -1.50
C VAL A 9 -7.48 -13.50 -1.30
N HIS A 10 -7.51 -14.53 -2.15
CA HIS A 10 -8.34 -15.71 -1.91
C HIS A 10 -7.52 -16.74 -1.13
N TYR A 11 -8.01 -17.17 0.02
CA TYR A 11 -7.28 -18.06 0.93
C TYR A 11 -8.22 -19.02 1.65
N TYR A 12 -7.65 -20.07 2.26
CA TYR A 12 -8.34 -21.00 3.14
C TYR A 12 -7.45 -21.40 4.34
N PRO A 13 -8.01 -21.77 5.51
CA PRO A 13 -9.44 -21.74 5.83
C PRO A 13 -9.97 -20.31 5.95
N GLN A 14 -11.30 -20.16 5.83
CA GLN A 14 -11.95 -18.87 6.07
C GLN A 14 -11.71 -18.42 7.52
N THR A 15 -11.37 -17.14 7.69
CA THR A 15 -11.23 -16.51 9.01
C THR A 15 -12.18 -15.30 9.14
N GLU A 16 -12.27 -14.71 10.33
CA GLU A 16 -13.02 -13.46 10.51
C GLU A 16 -12.34 -12.23 9.90
N LEU A 17 -11.05 -12.31 9.52
CA LEU A 17 -10.27 -11.18 9.02
C LEU A 17 -10.63 -10.86 7.56
N GLU A 18 -11.12 -9.63 7.34
CA GLU A 18 -11.48 -9.13 6.01
C GLU A 18 -10.59 -7.98 5.55
N LEU A 19 -10.25 -7.05 6.46
CA LEU A 19 -9.42 -5.91 6.16
C LEU A 19 -8.12 -5.98 6.97
N CYS A 20 -6.99 -6.01 6.28
CA CYS A 20 -5.68 -5.79 6.86
C CYS A 20 -4.98 -4.70 6.04
N LYS A 21 -5.03 -3.46 6.53
CA LYS A 21 -4.45 -2.29 5.86
C LYS A 21 -3.79 -1.39 6.88
N SER A 22 -2.88 -0.55 6.42
CA SER A 22 -2.30 0.49 7.26
C SER A 22 -2.21 1.81 6.51
N ALA A 23 -2.14 2.89 7.27
CA ALA A 23 -1.81 4.22 6.79
C ALA A 23 -0.78 4.85 7.75
N ILE A 24 -0.12 5.92 7.31
CA ILE A 24 0.69 6.71 8.23
C ILE A 24 -0.17 7.29 9.36
N ASP A 25 0.38 7.38 10.58
CA ASP A 25 -0.31 8.07 11.67
C ASP A 25 -0.64 9.53 11.27
N PRO A 26 -1.91 9.96 11.40
CA PRO A 26 -2.34 11.31 10.99
C PRO A 26 -1.59 12.44 11.70
N GLY A 27 -1.18 12.23 12.96
CA GLY A 27 -0.42 13.22 13.73
C GLY A 27 1.00 13.40 13.21
N TYR A 28 1.66 12.34 12.77
CA TYR A 28 2.97 12.42 12.11
C TYR A 28 2.87 13.07 10.73
N LEU A 29 1.81 12.78 9.96
CA LEU A 29 1.57 13.47 8.69
C LEU A 29 1.30 14.97 8.90
N HIS A 30 0.56 15.36 9.94
CA HIS A 30 0.35 16.77 10.25
C HIS A 30 1.66 17.49 10.60
N ARG A 31 2.56 16.85 11.35
CA ARG A 31 3.89 17.40 11.65
C ARG A 31 4.75 17.60 10.41
N TYR A 32 4.60 16.74 9.40
CA TYR A 32 5.26 16.95 8.11
C TYR A 32 4.81 18.24 7.44
N PHE A 33 3.50 18.53 7.41
CA PHE A 33 3.01 19.79 6.84
C PHE A 33 3.50 21.01 7.64
N GLN A 34 3.52 20.94 8.97
CA GLN A 34 4.09 21.99 9.83
C GLN A 34 5.58 22.21 9.62
N LEU A 35 6.33 21.14 9.29
CA LEU A 35 7.74 21.23 8.99
C LEU A 35 7.96 21.99 7.68
N LEU A 36 7.18 21.67 6.64
CA LEU A 36 7.29 22.36 5.36
C LEU A 36 6.96 23.84 5.49
N ASP A 37 5.80 24.18 6.07
CA ASP A 37 5.35 25.55 6.32
C ASP A 37 6.46 26.43 6.95
N ARG A 38 7.17 25.88 7.95
CA ARG A 38 8.26 26.60 8.64
C ARG A 38 9.55 26.74 7.85
N PHE A 39 9.92 25.77 7.02
CA PHE A 39 11.24 25.70 6.39
C PHE A 39 11.28 26.29 4.99
N SER A 40 10.16 26.29 4.28
CA SER A 40 10.10 26.79 2.91
C SER A 40 9.48 28.19 2.78
N ASP A 41 9.09 28.83 3.90
CA ASP A 41 8.34 30.11 3.89
C ASP A 41 7.11 29.99 2.95
N GLU A 42 6.47 28.81 2.99
CA GLU A 42 5.34 28.47 2.14
C GLU A 42 4.04 28.66 2.91
N ASP A 43 3.01 29.24 2.27
CA ASP A 43 1.68 29.42 2.84
C ASP A 43 0.88 28.09 2.86
N ILE A 44 1.45 27.02 3.40
CA ILE A 44 0.72 25.76 3.60
C ILE A 44 -0.23 25.99 4.77
N CYS A 45 -1.55 26.03 4.50
CA CYS A 45 -2.53 26.17 5.58
C CYS A 45 -2.54 24.92 6.49
N THR A 46 -1.71 24.94 7.53
CA THR A 46 -1.76 24.05 8.69
C THR A 46 -2.84 24.47 9.69
N CYS A 47 -3.84 25.21 9.21
CA CYS A 47 -4.92 25.78 9.99
C CYS A 47 -5.77 24.65 10.63
N PRO A 48 -6.37 24.88 11.80
CA PRO A 48 -7.31 23.95 12.40
C PRO A 48 -8.46 23.64 11.41
N GLY A 49 -8.68 22.35 11.11
CA GLY A 49 -9.76 21.90 10.22
C GLY A 49 -9.43 21.87 8.72
N ALA A 50 -8.20 22.19 8.31
CA ALA A 50 -7.77 21.94 6.92
C ALA A 50 -7.75 20.43 6.63
N SER A 51 -8.36 20.02 5.52
CA SER A 51 -8.37 18.61 5.11
C SER A 51 -7.00 18.18 4.55
N VAL A 52 -6.65 16.91 4.76
CA VAL A 52 -5.39 16.34 4.24
C VAL A 52 -5.22 16.54 2.73
N PRO A 53 -6.25 16.33 1.87
CA PRO A 53 -6.12 16.61 0.44
C PRO A 53 -5.81 18.08 0.13
N ARG A 54 -6.41 19.01 0.89
CA ARG A 54 -6.14 20.45 0.72
C ARG A 54 -4.70 20.78 1.11
N GLN A 55 -4.20 20.21 2.20
CA GLN A 55 -2.80 20.39 2.63
C GLN A 55 -1.83 19.88 1.58
N PHE A 56 -2.03 18.66 1.05
CA PHE A 56 -1.19 18.14 -0.04
C PHE A 56 -1.23 19.00 -1.32
N SER A 57 -2.40 19.59 -1.63
CA SER A 57 -2.54 20.47 -2.80
C SER A 57 -1.82 21.81 -2.64
N SER A 58 -1.58 22.25 -1.40
CA SER A 58 -0.86 23.48 -1.08
C SER A 58 0.67 23.32 -1.01
N VAL A 59 1.19 22.08 -1.01
CA VAL A 59 2.64 21.83 -0.93
C VAL A 59 3.31 22.17 -2.26
N SER A 60 4.39 22.95 -2.22
CA SER A 60 5.31 23.04 -3.35
C SER A 60 6.19 21.80 -3.42
N TRP A 61 6.11 21.08 -4.53
CA TRP A 61 6.84 19.84 -4.73
C TRP A 61 8.25 20.09 -5.27
N ASN A 62 9.20 20.23 -4.35
CA ASN A 62 10.63 20.35 -4.63
C ASN A 62 11.40 19.11 -4.10
N LEU A 63 12.72 19.07 -4.25
CA LEU A 63 13.52 17.94 -3.77
C LEU A 63 13.36 17.73 -2.26
N PHE A 64 13.38 18.80 -1.47
CA PHE A 64 13.27 18.73 -0.02
C PHE A 64 11.92 18.15 0.42
N SER A 65 10.80 18.69 -0.06
CA SER A 65 9.47 18.19 0.35
C SER A 65 9.25 16.72 -0.02
N ARG A 66 9.75 16.30 -1.20
CA ARG A 66 9.67 14.90 -1.65
C ARG A 66 10.54 13.95 -0.82
N GLU A 67 11.78 14.32 -0.52
CA GLU A 67 12.69 13.48 0.27
C GLU A 67 12.22 13.38 1.73
N VAL A 68 11.72 14.47 2.31
CA VAL A 68 11.18 14.45 3.68
C VAL A 68 9.91 13.60 3.76
N LEU A 69 9.02 13.68 2.77
CA LEU A 69 7.83 12.81 2.72
C LEU A 69 8.21 11.33 2.57
N ARG A 70 9.22 11.03 1.75
CA ARG A 70 9.76 9.67 1.64
C ARG A 70 10.33 9.19 2.97
N ALA A 71 11.13 10.02 3.64
CA ALA A 71 11.70 9.71 4.95
C ALA A 71 10.59 9.43 5.96
N LEU A 72 9.55 10.28 5.97
CA LEU A 72 8.37 10.12 6.81
C LEU A 72 7.71 8.74 6.61
N TYR A 73 7.42 8.34 5.36
CA TYR A 73 6.84 7.02 5.08
C TYR A 73 7.75 5.85 5.48
N SER A 74 9.08 6.06 5.48
CA SER A 74 10.05 5.03 5.85
C SER A 74 10.33 4.91 7.35
N SER A 75 9.83 5.83 8.18
CA SER A 75 10.17 5.87 9.62
C SER A 75 9.01 6.13 10.57
N ALA A 76 7.92 6.76 10.11
CA ALA A 76 6.81 7.11 10.98
C ALA A 76 6.01 5.88 11.43
N PRO A 77 5.43 5.90 12.65
CA PRO A 77 4.43 4.91 13.07
C PRO A 77 3.22 4.88 12.13
N ILE A 78 2.54 3.74 12.13
CA ILE A 78 1.37 3.49 11.28
C ILE A 78 0.11 3.31 12.12
N SER A 79 -1.02 3.74 11.57
CA SER A 79 -2.36 3.39 12.05
C SER A 79 -2.81 2.14 11.32
N MET A 80 -3.08 1.07 12.07
CA MET A 80 -3.42 -0.25 11.53
C MET A 80 -4.94 -0.45 11.53
N HIS A 81 -5.46 -0.95 10.41
CA HIS A 81 -6.87 -1.29 10.24
C HIS A 81 -6.98 -2.79 10.08
N CYS A 82 -7.28 -3.45 11.19
CA CYS A 82 -7.55 -4.89 11.27
C CYS A 82 -9.05 -5.07 11.53
N ASN A 83 -9.84 -5.24 10.46
CA ASN A 83 -11.30 -5.32 10.57
C ASN A 83 -11.82 -6.71 10.24
N LYS A 84 -12.86 -7.09 10.99
CA LYS A 84 -13.65 -8.29 10.78
C LYS A 84 -14.62 -8.11 9.62
N SER A 85 -15.20 -9.21 9.15
CA SER A 85 -16.32 -9.19 8.20
C SER A 85 -17.59 -8.51 8.72
N SER A 86 -17.72 -8.31 10.03
CA SER A 86 -18.77 -7.49 10.62
C SER A 86 -18.51 -5.98 10.50
N ALA A 87 -17.45 -5.57 9.80
CA ALA A 87 -16.93 -4.19 9.71
C ALA A 87 -16.45 -3.59 11.04
N LEU A 88 -16.34 -4.41 12.10
CA LEU A 88 -15.79 -4.01 13.39
C LEU A 88 -14.29 -4.32 13.45
N GLN A 89 -13.53 -3.46 14.12
CA GLN A 89 -12.11 -3.71 14.37
C GLN A 89 -11.92 -4.85 15.37
N PHE A 90 -10.83 -5.61 15.23
CA PHE A 90 -10.41 -6.53 16.29
C PHE A 90 -10.06 -5.74 17.56
N PRO A 91 -10.27 -6.30 18.78
CA PRO A 91 -9.94 -5.61 20.02
C PRO A 91 -8.43 -5.37 20.13
N GLY A 92 -8.03 -4.17 20.54
CA GLY A 92 -6.63 -3.78 20.72
C GLY A 92 -6.36 -2.32 20.39
N GLU A 93 -5.16 -1.85 20.74
CA GLU A 93 -4.66 -0.54 20.33
C GLU A 93 -3.98 -0.67 18.96
N TRP A 94 -4.56 -0.02 17.95
CA TRP A 94 -4.09 -0.12 16.56
C TRP A 94 -3.51 1.18 16.02
N GLU A 95 -3.53 2.25 16.80
CA GLU A 95 -2.89 3.51 16.47
C GLU A 95 -1.40 3.48 16.82
N LYS A 96 -0.60 4.23 16.06
CA LYS A 96 0.85 4.42 16.29
C LYS A 96 1.64 3.11 16.44
N GLN A 97 1.26 2.08 15.70
CA GLN A 97 2.00 0.83 15.66
C GLN A 97 3.38 1.05 15.04
N PRO A 98 4.42 0.32 15.49
CA PRO A 98 5.75 0.43 14.93
C PRO A 98 5.75 0.02 13.46
N LEU A 99 6.52 0.73 12.63
CA LEU A 99 6.67 0.40 11.22
C LEU A 99 7.40 -0.97 11.07
N PRO A 100 6.82 -1.94 10.34
CA PRO A 100 7.49 -3.21 10.08
C PRO A 100 8.84 -3.02 9.37
N LYS A 101 9.87 -3.73 9.84
CA LYS A 101 11.21 -3.70 9.25
C LYS A 101 11.52 -5.02 8.54
N ILE A 102 12.06 -4.91 7.34
CA ILE A 102 12.55 -6.07 6.60
C ILE A 102 13.91 -6.46 7.19
N THR A 103 13.98 -7.63 7.84
CA THR A 103 15.22 -8.15 8.43
C THR A 103 16.05 -8.96 7.44
N GLN A 104 15.42 -9.48 6.39
CA GLN A 104 16.06 -10.27 5.35
C GLN A 104 15.35 -10.04 4.02
N VAL A 105 16.13 -9.76 2.98
CA VAL A 105 15.64 -9.71 1.60
C VAL A 105 15.77 -11.10 1.00
N LEU A 106 14.69 -11.60 0.39
CA LEU A 106 14.72 -12.87 -0.32
C LEU A 106 15.56 -12.73 -1.60
N PRO A 107 16.40 -13.72 -1.96
CA PRO A 107 17.13 -13.70 -3.21
C PRO A 107 16.19 -13.55 -4.39
N THR A 108 16.56 -12.75 -5.38
CA THR A 108 15.82 -12.69 -6.65
C THR A 108 15.85 -14.08 -7.29
N PRO A 109 14.70 -14.69 -7.62
CA PRO A 109 14.70 -15.95 -8.34
C PRO A 109 15.49 -15.81 -9.63
N ALA A 110 16.27 -16.83 -9.98
CA ALA A 110 16.86 -16.91 -11.32
C ALA A 110 15.72 -16.76 -12.35
N PRO A 111 15.98 -16.13 -13.52
CA PRO A 111 14.96 -16.02 -14.56
C PRO A 111 14.35 -17.40 -14.79
N ALA A 112 13.03 -17.53 -14.61
CA ALA A 112 12.36 -18.76 -14.94
C ALA A 112 12.67 -19.02 -16.42
N HIS A 113 13.35 -20.12 -16.72
CA HIS A 113 13.34 -20.66 -18.06
C HIS A 113 11.90 -21.09 -18.27
N CYS A 114 11.11 -20.22 -18.91
CA CYS A 114 9.85 -20.65 -19.49
C CYS A 114 10.25 -21.69 -20.54
N GLU A 115 10.20 -22.98 -20.17
CA GLU A 115 10.06 -24.03 -21.17
C GLU A 115 8.82 -23.63 -21.97
N ASP A 116 9.02 -23.35 -23.26
CA ASP A 116 7.97 -23.03 -24.20
C ASP A 116 7.09 -24.28 -24.36
N HIS A 117 6.23 -24.51 -23.37
CA HIS A 117 5.09 -25.39 -23.51
C HIS A 117 4.09 -24.68 -24.40
N SER A 118 4.45 -24.60 -25.69
CA SER A 118 3.48 -24.44 -26.75
C SER A 118 2.33 -25.41 -26.45
N PRO A 119 1.08 -24.93 -26.32
CA PRO A 119 -0.03 -25.80 -26.03
C PRO A 119 -0.05 -26.88 -27.11
N LEU A 120 0.06 -28.15 -26.68
CA LEU A 120 -0.15 -29.30 -27.55
C LEU A 120 -1.48 -29.07 -28.26
N GLY A 121 -1.41 -28.67 -29.52
CA GLY A 121 -2.58 -28.44 -30.35
C GLY A 121 -3.45 -29.71 -30.35
N PRO A 122 -4.76 -29.59 -30.58
CA PRO A 122 -5.66 -30.73 -30.48
C PRO A 122 -5.19 -31.87 -31.40
N THR A 123 -4.95 -33.04 -30.81
CA THR A 123 -4.60 -34.26 -31.55
C THR A 123 -5.71 -34.58 -32.55
N ARG A 124 -5.43 -34.45 -33.85
CA ARG A 124 -6.39 -34.80 -34.91
C ARG A 124 -6.61 -36.31 -34.95
N VAL A 125 -7.77 -36.76 -34.49
CA VAL A 125 -8.23 -38.14 -34.68
C VAL A 125 -8.70 -38.30 -36.13
N LYS A 126 -8.01 -39.15 -36.91
CA LYS A 126 -8.47 -39.53 -38.25
C LYS A 126 -9.61 -40.54 -38.13
N LEU A 127 -10.84 -40.13 -38.39
CA LEU A 127 -11.95 -41.06 -38.58
C LEU A 127 -11.78 -41.83 -39.89
N ALA A 128 -11.63 -43.15 -39.80
CA ALA A 128 -11.70 -44.04 -40.95
C ALA A 128 -13.14 -44.04 -41.49
N LYS A 129 -13.30 -43.70 -42.77
CA LYS A 129 -14.60 -43.70 -43.45
C LYS A 129 -15.08 -45.16 -43.58
N ALA A 130 -16.23 -45.48 -43.00
CA ALA A 130 -16.95 -46.71 -43.29
C ALA A 130 -17.47 -46.69 -44.74
N GLN A 131 -17.51 -47.88 -45.33
CA GLN A 131 -17.69 -48.21 -46.76
C GLN A 131 -18.82 -47.46 -47.47
#